data_AF-A0A348Y782-F1
#
_entry.id   AF-A0A348Y782-F1
#
_cell.length_a   1.000
_cell.length_b   1.000
_cell.length_c   1.000
_cell.angle_alpha   90.00
_cell.angle_beta   90.00
_cell.angle_gamma   90.00
#
_symmetry.space_group_name_H-M   'P 1'
#
loop_
_entity.id
_entity.type
_entity.pdbx_description
1 polymer ?
#
loop_
_entity_poly.entity_id
_entity_poly.type
_entity_poly.pdbx_seq_one_letter_code
_entity_poly.pdbx_strand_id
1 'polypeptide(L)'
;MSQSNDILEPRLVAVDTYTLCHVDDYIQDVSNDCESLAYALNTIETADPASKGVIVAVRSALLMHSEHASKMSANIMGNLILQDEVAING
;
A
#
# COMPACT_ATOMS: atom_id res chain seq x y z
N MET A 1 40.54 1.39 19.45
CA MET A 1 39.27 2.09 19.73
C MET A 1 38.24 1.49 18.79
N SER A 2 37.35 0.64 19.30
CA SER A 2 36.35 -0.06 18.48
C SER A 2 35.13 0.84 18.39
N GLN A 3 34.81 1.37 17.21
CA GLN A 3 33.55 2.08 16.99
C GLN A 3 32.42 1.06 17.10
N SER A 4 31.63 1.16 18.16
CA SER A 4 30.37 0.45 18.28
C SER A 4 29.47 0.98 17.17
N ASN A 5 28.97 0.10 16.30
CA ASN A 5 27.83 0.43 15.47
C ASN A 5 26.68 0.76 16.42
N ASP A 6 26.31 2.03 16.52
CA ASP A 6 25.11 2.47 17.22
C ASP A 6 23.90 1.85 16.49
N ILE A 7 23.51 0.65 16.91
CA ILE A 7 22.23 0.06 16.55
C ILE A 7 21.19 1.01 17.15
N LEU A 8 20.55 1.81 16.30
CA LEU A 8 19.43 2.66 16.70
C LEU A 8 18.36 1.74 17.29
N GLU A 9 18.15 1.83 18.61
CA GLU A 9 17.10 1.06 19.27
C GLU A 9 15.75 1.39 18.64
N PRO A 10 14.90 0.40 18.35
CA PRO A 10 13.56 0.64 17.84
C PRO A 10 12.80 1.54 18.82
N ARG A 11 12.55 2.79 18.42
CA ARG A 11 11.69 3.70 19.18
C ARG A 11 10.25 3.42 18.81
N LEU A 12 9.46 2.95 19.77
CA LEU A 12 8.00 2.95 19.64
C LEU A 12 7.55 4.41 19.56
N VAL A 13 7.12 4.83 18.36
CA VAL A 13 6.44 6.10 18.17
C VAL A 13 4.95 5.80 18.31
N ALA A 14 4.28 6.45 19.26
CA ALA A 14 2.83 6.45 19.30
C ALA A 14 2.33 7.19 18.06
N VAL A 15 1.87 6.42 17.07
CA VAL A 15 1.18 6.97 15.91
C VAL A 15 -0.30 7.03 16.26
N ASP A 16 -0.89 8.20 16.16
CA ASP A 16 -2.30 8.40 16.45
C ASP A 16 -3.16 7.68 15.39
N THR A 17 -4.32 7.16 15.82
CA THR A 17 -5.27 6.44 14.96
C THR A 17 -5.70 7.26 13.75
N TYR A 18 -5.87 8.58 13.89
CA TYR A 18 -6.21 9.48 12.77
C TYR A 18 -5.13 9.46 11.69
N THR A 19 -3.85 9.51 12.08
CA THR A 19 -2.73 9.42 11.13
C THR A 19 -2.72 8.08 10.40
N LEU A 20 -3.01 6.98 11.08
CA LEU A 20 -3.04 5.67 10.46
C LEU A 20 -4.27 5.46 9.56
N CYS A 21 -5.44 5.99 9.93
CA CYS A 21 -6.61 6.02 9.05
C CYS A 21 -6.35 6.82 7.77
N HIS A 22 -5.67 7.98 7.87
CA HIS A 22 -5.29 8.75 6.66
C HIS A 22 -4.35 7.98 5.74
N VAL A 23 -3.41 7.23 6.31
CA VAL A 23 -2.54 6.35 5.52
C VAL A 23 -3.33 5.22 4.88
N ASP A 24 -4.29 4.65 5.59
CA ASP A 24 -5.19 3.61 5.07
C ASP A 24 -6.04 4.13 3.90
N ASP A 25 -6.70 5.26 4.08
CA ASP A 25 -7.51 5.93 3.05
C ASP A 25 -6.68 6.20 1.79
N TYR A 26 -5.46 6.74 1.96
CA TYR A 26 -4.55 6.96 0.84
C TYR A 26 -4.16 5.67 0.10
N ILE A 27 -3.92 4.58 0.84
CA ILE A 27 -3.60 3.27 0.24
C ILE A 27 -4.81 2.73 -0.55
N GLN A 28 -6.02 2.88 -0.01
CA GLN A 28 -7.25 2.47 -0.70
C GLN A 28 -7.51 3.30 -1.96
N ASP A 29 -7.30 4.62 -1.91
CA ASP A 29 -7.43 5.49 -3.08
C ASP A 29 -6.47 5.06 -4.21
N VAL A 30 -5.21 4.78 -3.89
CA VAL A 30 -4.23 4.28 -4.87
C VAL A 30 -4.66 2.90 -5.43
N SER A 31 -5.24 2.04 -4.61
CA SER A 31 -5.78 0.74 -5.05
C SER A 31 -6.90 0.92 -6.08
N ASN A 32 -7.82 1.84 -5.81
CA ASN A 32 -8.96 2.17 -6.66
C ASN A 32 -8.52 2.81 -7.99
N ASP A 33 -7.53 3.71 -7.94
CA ASP A 33 -6.95 4.32 -9.14
C ASP A 33 -6.30 3.28 -10.04
N CYS A 34 -5.54 2.34 -9.47
CA CYS A 34 -4.92 1.25 -10.24
C CYS A 34 -5.96 0.39 -10.95
N GLU A 35 -7.04 0.02 -10.25
CA GLU A 35 -8.13 -0.76 -10.82
C GLU A 35 -8.85 0.02 -11.94
N SER A 36 -9.18 1.29 -11.69
CA SER A 36 -9.81 2.18 -12.66
C SER A 36 -8.97 2.33 -13.94
N LEU A 37 -7.65 2.50 -13.80
CA LEU A 37 -6.73 2.61 -14.92
C LEU A 37 -6.63 1.29 -15.69
N ALA A 38 -6.65 0.14 -15.00
CA ALA A 38 -6.68 -1.18 -15.64
C ALA A 38 -7.96 -1.41 -16.45
N TYR A 39 -9.11 -0.94 -15.94
CA TYR A 39 -10.37 -0.94 -16.70
C TYR A 39 -10.32 -0.02 -17.91
N ALA A 40 -9.80 1.20 -17.78
CA ALA A 40 -9.65 2.13 -18.91
C ALA A 40 -8.74 1.56 -20.00
N LEU A 41 -7.66 0.88 -19.64
CA LEU A 41 -6.79 0.20 -20.60
C LEU A 41 -7.51 -0.94 -21.35
N ASN A 42 -8.54 -1.55 -20.75
CA ASN A 42 -9.33 -2.58 -21.41
C ASN A 42 -10.22 -2.03 -22.53
N THR A 43 -10.52 -0.73 -22.53
CA THR A 43 -11.33 -0.09 -23.58
C THR A 43 -10.50 0.41 -24.76
N ILE A 44 -9.17 0.37 -24.68
CA ILE A 44 -8.29 0.79 -25.77
C ILE A 44 -8.20 -0.32 -26.81
N GLU A 45 -8.75 -0.06 -28.00
CA GLU A 45 -8.58 -0.93 -29.16
C GLU A 45 -7.25 -0.63 -29.84
N THR A 46 -6.41 -1.65 -30.03
CA THR A 46 -5.19 -1.55 -30.85
C THR A 46 -5.17 -2.66 -31.90
N ALA A 47 -4.65 -2.34 -33.08
CA ALA A 47 -4.55 -3.29 -34.18
C ALA A 47 -3.23 -4.09 -34.14
N ASP A 48 -2.16 -3.51 -33.61
CA ASP A 48 -0.84 -4.13 -33.61
C ASP A 48 -0.65 -5.06 -32.39
N PRO A 49 -0.08 -6.27 -32.58
CA PRO A 49 0.13 -7.24 -31.50
C PRO A 49 1.06 -6.75 -30.39
N ALA A 50 2.02 -5.87 -30.71
CA ALA A 50 2.97 -5.35 -29.73
C ALA A 50 2.26 -4.46 -28.69
N SER A 51 1.44 -3.51 -29.14
CA SER A 51 0.67 -2.63 -28.24
C SER A 51 -0.37 -3.42 -27.44
N LYS A 52 -0.98 -4.47 -28.00
CA LYS A 52 -1.83 -5.39 -27.21
C LYS A 52 -1.04 -6.04 -26.07
N GLY A 53 0.16 -6.53 -26.37
CA GLY A 53 1.05 -7.10 -25.36
C GLY A 53 1.41 -6.11 -24.26
N VAL A 54 1.76 -4.87 -24.63
CA VAL A 54 2.05 -3.79 -23.68
C VAL A 54 0.83 -3.47 -22.81
N ILE A 55 -0.35 -3.32 -23.40
CA ILE A 55 -1.60 -3.05 -22.67
C ILE A 55 -1.90 -4.16 -21.66
N VAL A 56 -1.76 -5.42 -22.05
CA VAL A 56 -1.96 -6.56 -21.14
C VAL A 56 -0.94 -6.57 -20.01
N ALA A 57 0.33 -6.25 -20.29
CA ALA A 57 1.37 -6.19 -19.28
C ALA A 57 1.11 -5.06 -18.27
N VAL A 58 0.76 -3.86 -18.74
CA VAL A 58 0.45 -2.71 -17.87
C VAL A 58 -0.78 -3.00 -17.01
N ARG A 59 -1.84 -3.58 -17.58
CA ARG A 59 -3.04 -4.01 -16.83
C ARG A 59 -2.69 -5.01 -15.72
N SER A 60 -1.87 -6.00 -16.04
CA SER A 60 -1.43 -7.00 -15.08
C SER A 60 -0.65 -6.37 -13.92
N ALA A 61 0.23 -5.41 -14.22
CA ALA A 61 0.97 -4.67 -13.19
C ALA A 61 0.06 -3.81 -12.31
N LEU A 62 -0.91 -3.11 -12.90
CA LEU A 62 -1.90 -2.30 -12.16
C LEU A 62 -2.76 -3.16 -11.23
N LEU A 63 -3.23 -4.32 -11.71
CA LEU A 63 -4.00 -5.25 -10.88
C LEU A 63 -3.17 -5.75 -9.69
N MET A 64 -1.92 -6.13 -9.91
CA MET A 64 -1.01 -6.56 -8.85
C MET A 64 -0.79 -5.45 -7.81
N HIS A 65 -0.64 -4.19 -8.27
CA HIS A 65 -0.50 -3.05 -7.36
C HIS A 65 -1.77 -2.77 -6.56
N SER A 66 -2.94 -2.85 -7.20
CA SER A 66 -4.24 -2.71 -6.54
C SER A 66 -4.41 -3.76 -5.43
N GLU A 67 -4.15 -5.04 -5.73
CA GLU A 67 -4.23 -6.12 -4.74
C GLU A 67 -3.24 -5.95 -3.58
N HIS A 68 -2.01 -5.52 -3.88
CA HIS A 68 -0.99 -5.29 -2.87
C HIS A 68 -1.38 -4.13 -1.94
N ALA A 69 -1.88 -3.03 -2.49
CA ALA A 69 -2.37 -1.89 -1.72
C ALA A 69 -3.54 -2.31 -0.82
N SER A 70 -4.53 -3.03 -1.36
CA SER A 70 -5.66 -3.54 -0.58
C SER A 70 -5.22 -4.46 0.58
N LYS A 71 -4.27 -5.38 0.33
CA LYS A 71 -3.70 -6.24 1.39
C LYS A 71 -2.95 -5.43 2.46
N MET A 72 -2.22 -4.39 2.05
CA MET A 72 -1.50 -3.51 2.98
C MET A 72 -2.47 -2.73 3.87
N SER A 73 -3.52 -2.16 3.29
CA SER A 73 -4.61 -1.48 4.01
C SER A 73 -5.23 -2.41 5.06
N ALA A 74 -5.65 -3.61 4.64
CA ALA A 74 -6.20 -4.61 5.54
C ALA A 74 -5.25 -5.01 6.69
N ASN A 75 -3.94 -5.06 6.42
CA ASN A 75 -2.92 -5.36 7.42
C ASN A 75 -2.75 -4.21 8.43
N ILE A 76 -2.69 -2.96 7.96
CA ILE A 76 -2.61 -1.77 8.81
C ILE A 76 -3.83 -1.69 9.73
N MET A 77 -5.03 -1.82 9.17
CA MET A 77 -6.27 -1.81 9.94
C MET A 77 -6.39 -3.02 10.88
N GLY A 78 -5.96 -4.20 10.46
CA GLY A 78 -5.91 -5.38 11.31
C GLY A 78 -4.98 -5.19 12.51
N ASN A 79 -3.78 -4.65 12.31
CA ASN A 79 -2.83 -4.39 13.40
C ASN A 79 -3.31 -3.28 14.34
N LEU A 80 -4.02 -2.28 13.83
CA LEU A 80 -4.67 -1.23 14.64
C LEU A 80 -5.74 -1.81 15.58
N ILE A 81 -6.59 -2.70 15.06
CA ILE A 81 -7.65 -3.35 15.85
C ILE A 81 -7.06 -4.27 16.93
N LEU A 82 -5.89 -4.87 16.66
CA LEU A 82 -5.22 -5.82 17.54
C LEU A 82 -4.18 -5.16 18.48
N GLN A 83 -3.93 -3.85 18.36
CA GLN A 83 -3.05 -3.15 19.30
C GLN A 83 -3.75 -3.04 20.66
N ASP A 84 -3.15 -3.65 21.69
CA ASP A 84 -3.55 -3.42 23.09
C ASP A 84 -3.49 -1.92 23.39
N GLU A 85 -4.45 -1.40 24.16
CA GLU A 85 -4.40 -0.03 24.67
C GLU A 85 -3.05 0.19 25.35
N VAL A 86 -2.23 1.09 24.79
CA VAL A 86 -0.98 1.47 25.42
C VAL A 86 -1.33 2.19 26.71
N ALA A 87 -1.23 1.49 27.84
CA ALA A 87 -1.34 2.08 29.16
C ALA A 87 -0.19 3.09 29.30
N ILE A 88 -0.52 4.37 29.14
CA ILE A 88 0.40 5.46 29.44
C ILE A 88 0.51 5.49 30.98
N ASN A 89 1.49 4.78 31.53
CA ASN A 89 1.84 4.89 32.93
C ASN A 89 2.39 6.31 33.15
N GLY A 90 1.55 7.17 33.73
CA GLY A 90 1.93 8.49 34.24
C GLY A 90 2.68 8.42 35.56
#